data_AF-A0A0D6EBF1-F1
#
_entry.id   AF-A0A0D6EBF1-F1
#
_cell.length_a   1.000
_cell.length_b   1.000
_cell.length_c   1.000
_cell.angle_alpha   90.00
_cell.angle_beta   90.00
_cell.angle_gamma   90.00
#
_symmetry.space_group_name_H-M   'P 1'
#
loop_
_entity.id
_entity.type
_entity.pdbx_description
1 polymer ?
#
loop_
_entity_poly.entity_id
_entity_poly.type
_entity_poly.pdbx_seq_one_letter_code
_entity_poly.pdbx_strand_id
1 'polypeptide(L)'
;MYLRNGIVDLRLLLIFLTVLLMPSFIFVTLDTSSLAIGMLVSSFLIQAVLTTSRGAFKIDAELLFLFSIILLLVAINCAVICFIYQDIKPLLSLIWFYVAFTAMLLGRYVFYMSFDRLYATLFYSIVLLLIIGWVEILFGMHWGGYGTLEKSVFPFSEESHYALALCMMILPYVLISNSFKVVVIFLLNVLFLALLFPNLTLLVVFCLSCLMYVLRMKPVYLFFCAGFLIIIGLVFFIFLLDYFPYFQSRLTFENSDNLTTLVFLQGWIMAYTNLVETYGLGIGFQMLGTEATYFPDVSERIYYLTGKYFNIYDGGFLLAKIVAEFGILGLLLVLFYLFSLLKISFYINRYFRSAKENAPHEAQLKKKILVYGFFIAFSIEFFLRGYGYFSPGVFLVIAAIYVSFLNKRRIME
;
A
#
# COMPACT_ATOMS: atom_id res chain seq x y z
N MET A 1 -15.04 -8.00 23.03
CA MET A 1 -14.08 -7.01 23.53
C MET A 1 -14.89 -5.74 23.76
N TYR A 2 -15.34 -5.54 25.00
CA TYR A 2 -16.26 -4.45 25.36
C TYR A 2 -15.53 -3.12 25.21
N LEU A 3 -16.21 -2.13 24.61
CA LEU A 3 -15.81 -0.72 24.55
C LEU A 3 -15.48 -0.22 25.96
N ARG A 4 -14.21 -0.29 26.35
CA ARG A 4 -13.74 0.40 27.55
C ARG A 4 -13.36 1.80 27.11
N ASN A 5 -14.09 2.80 27.61
CA ASN A 5 -13.80 4.21 27.37
C ASN A 5 -12.29 4.49 27.54
N GLY A 6 -11.68 5.15 26.55
CA GLY A 6 -10.27 5.58 26.59
C GLY A 6 -9.23 4.64 25.96
N ILE A 7 -9.63 3.55 25.28
CA ILE A 7 -8.67 2.71 24.54
C ILE A 7 -8.41 3.23 23.11
N VAL A 8 -9.39 3.86 22.44
CA VAL A 8 -9.18 4.36 21.07
C VAL A 8 -8.44 5.69 21.08
N ASP A 9 -7.43 5.83 20.24
CA ASP A 9 -6.75 7.10 20.02
C ASP A 9 -7.45 7.84 18.87
N LEU A 10 -8.31 8.81 19.21
CA LEU A 10 -9.09 9.58 18.23
C LEU A 10 -8.21 10.34 17.24
N ARG A 11 -7.02 10.79 17.66
CA ARG A 11 -6.08 11.49 16.79
C ARG A 11 -5.53 10.54 15.73
N LEU A 12 -5.10 9.35 16.14
CA LEU A 12 -4.62 8.34 15.19
C LEU A 12 -5.74 7.86 14.26
N LEU A 13 -6.96 7.69 14.76
CA LEU A 13 -8.11 7.33 13.93
C LEU A 13 -8.33 8.39 12.83
N LEU A 14 -8.34 9.67 13.22
CA LEU A 14 -8.49 10.79 12.28
C LEU A 14 -7.32 10.83 11.29
N ILE A 15 -6.09 10.57 11.73
CA ILE A 15 -4.92 10.49 10.84
C ILE A 15 -5.10 9.35 9.82
N PHE A 16 -5.49 8.15 10.24
CA PHE A 16 -5.71 7.04 9.32
C PHE A 16 -6.81 7.36 8.30
N LEU A 17 -7.94 7.92 8.74
CA LEU A 17 -9.01 8.33 7.83
C LEU A 17 -8.53 9.42 6.86
N THR A 18 -7.75 10.39 7.34
CA THR A 18 -7.23 11.47 6.50
C THR A 18 -6.20 10.97 5.47
N VAL A 19 -5.31 10.05 5.85
CA VAL A 19 -4.32 9.47 4.91
C VAL A 19 -5.00 8.55 3.90
N LEU A 20 -5.95 7.72 4.33
CA LEU A 20 -6.55 6.70 3.47
C LEU A 20 -7.63 7.25 2.54
N LEU A 21 -8.45 8.20 3.02
CA LEU A 21 -9.67 8.63 2.32
C LEU A 21 -9.49 9.94 1.54
N MET A 22 -8.83 10.94 2.13
CA MET A 22 -8.75 12.28 1.51
C MET A 22 -8.03 12.33 0.17
N PRO A 23 -6.94 11.58 -0.09
CA PRO A 23 -6.25 11.68 -1.36
C PRO A 23 -7.18 11.38 -2.55
N SER A 24 -7.89 10.26 -2.48
CA SER A 24 -8.87 9.86 -3.49
C SER A 24 -10.09 10.77 -3.50
N PHE A 25 -10.54 11.26 -2.34
CA PHE A 25 -11.63 12.22 -2.25
C PHE A 25 -11.35 13.52 -3.02
N ILE A 26 -10.19 14.12 -2.75
CA ILE A 26 -9.76 15.35 -3.40
C ILE A 26 -9.54 15.12 -4.90
N PHE A 27 -8.99 13.96 -5.26
CA PHE A 27 -8.77 13.59 -6.65
C PHE A 27 -10.05 13.63 -7.48
N VAL A 28 -11.13 13.02 -6.98
CA VAL A 28 -12.41 12.97 -7.70
C VAL A 28 -13.19 14.28 -7.59
N THR A 29 -13.22 14.92 -6.42
CA THR A 29 -14.06 16.12 -6.20
C THR A 29 -13.52 17.38 -6.86
N LEU A 30 -12.19 17.52 -6.95
CA LEU A 30 -11.54 18.67 -7.59
C LEU A 30 -11.04 18.36 -9.01
N ASP A 31 -11.36 17.18 -9.56
CA ASP A 31 -10.94 16.70 -10.88
C ASP A 31 -9.44 16.92 -11.14
N THR A 32 -8.62 16.60 -10.13
CA THR A 32 -7.17 16.82 -10.22
C THR A 32 -6.51 15.70 -11.02
N SER A 33 -5.40 16.00 -11.69
CA SER A 33 -4.64 15.00 -12.46
C SER A 33 -3.87 13.99 -11.61
N SER A 34 -3.73 14.19 -10.29
CA SER A 34 -2.92 13.33 -9.43
C SER A 34 -3.36 13.34 -7.97
N LEU A 35 -3.18 12.20 -7.30
CA LEU A 35 -3.34 12.03 -5.85
C LEU A 35 -2.32 12.84 -5.03
N ALA A 36 -1.28 13.39 -5.66
CA ALA A 36 -0.25 14.19 -5.00
C ALA A 36 -0.83 15.39 -4.23
N ILE A 37 -1.80 16.10 -4.82
CA ILE A 37 -2.45 17.26 -4.18
C ILE A 37 -3.21 16.81 -2.93
N GLY A 38 -3.97 15.72 -3.04
CA GLY A 38 -4.69 15.17 -1.92
C GLY A 38 -3.77 14.68 -0.79
N MET A 39 -2.67 14.00 -1.13
CA MET A 39 -1.64 13.59 -0.16
C MET A 39 -0.94 14.78 0.52
N LEU A 40 -0.70 15.88 -0.21
CA LEU A 40 -0.15 17.12 0.35
C LEU A 40 -1.11 17.71 1.39
N VAL A 41 -2.39 17.85 1.03
CA VAL A 41 -3.43 18.37 1.95
C VAL A 41 -3.57 17.48 3.17
N SER A 42 -3.64 16.15 2.99
CA SER A 42 -3.64 15.19 4.09
C SER A 42 -2.43 15.39 4.99
N SER A 43 -1.24 15.60 4.42
CA SER A 43 -0.01 15.81 5.19
C SER A 43 -0.06 17.08 6.04
N PHE A 44 -0.57 18.19 5.50
CA PHE A 44 -0.78 19.43 6.29
C PHE A 44 -1.73 19.20 7.47
N LEU A 45 -2.87 18.54 7.24
CA LEU A 45 -3.85 18.24 8.29
C LEU A 45 -3.26 17.34 9.37
N ILE A 46 -2.49 16.31 8.98
CA ILE A 46 -1.83 15.41 9.92
C ILE A 46 -0.80 16.17 10.76
N GLN A 47 0.01 17.03 10.14
CA GLN A 47 0.95 17.87 10.90
C GLN A 47 0.20 18.76 11.90
N ALA A 48 -0.89 19.41 11.48
CA ALA A 48 -1.72 20.23 12.37
C ALA A 48 -2.22 19.41 13.58
N VAL A 49 -2.72 18.19 13.36
CA VAL A 49 -3.14 17.29 14.45
C VAL A 49 -1.96 16.91 15.35
N LEU A 50 -0.81 16.59 14.77
CA LEU A 50 0.39 16.17 15.50
C LEU A 50 1.08 17.29 16.28
N THR A 51 0.96 18.57 15.87
CA THR A 51 1.53 19.71 16.63
C THR A 51 0.95 19.80 18.04
N THR A 52 -0.30 19.38 18.20
CA THR A 52 -0.97 19.33 19.51
C THR A 52 -0.51 18.15 20.38
N SER A 53 0.38 17.28 19.89
CA SER A 53 0.90 16.12 20.62
C SER A 53 2.31 16.37 21.13
N ARG A 54 2.52 16.20 22.45
CA ARG A 54 3.83 16.36 23.05
C ARG A 54 4.79 15.29 22.50
N GLY A 55 5.88 15.74 21.88
CA GLY A 55 7.00 14.87 21.48
C GLY A 55 6.97 14.31 20.05
N ALA A 56 5.92 14.56 19.26
CA ALA A 56 5.89 14.14 17.84
C ALA A 56 6.96 14.84 16.99
N PHE A 57 7.27 16.11 17.31
CA PHE A 57 8.25 16.92 16.58
C PHE A 57 9.72 16.69 16.95
N LYS A 58 10.01 15.74 17.85
CA LYS A 58 11.40 15.37 18.16
C LYS A 58 11.88 14.30 17.18
N ILE A 59 12.65 14.70 16.19
CA ILE A 59 13.29 13.81 15.22
C ILE A 59 14.78 13.67 15.58
N ASP A 60 15.32 12.46 15.40
CA ASP A 60 16.74 12.16 15.61
C ASP A 60 17.61 12.90 14.58
N ALA A 61 18.63 13.63 15.04
CA ALA A 61 19.47 14.48 14.21
C ALA A 61 20.17 13.71 13.07
N GLU A 62 20.63 12.49 13.33
CA GLU A 62 21.26 11.63 12.31
C GLU A 62 20.29 11.28 11.17
N LEU A 63 19.03 11.00 11.49
CA LEU A 63 18.05 10.63 10.48
C LEU A 63 17.57 11.86 9.70
N LEU A 64 17.48 13.01 10.37
CA LEU A 64 17.26 14.30 9.71
C LEU A 64 18.41 14.65 8.76
N PHE A 65 19.66 14.39 9.17
CA PHE A 65 20.85 14.59 8.33
C PHE A 65 20.84 13.68 7.10
N LEU A 66 20.60 12.37 7.29
CA LEU A 66 20.47 11.42 6.17
C LEU A 66 19.34 11.83 5.21
N PHE A 67 18.17 12.19 5.76
CA PHE A 67 17.03 12.66 4.97
C PHE A 67 17.38 13.91 4.15
N SER A 68 18.11 14.86 4.75
CA SER A 68 18.56 16.09 4.09
C SER A 68 19.56 15.81 2.96
N ILE A 69 20.46 14.85 3.15
CA ILE A 69 21.39 14.42 2.08
C ILE A 69 20.60 13.81 0.91
N ILE A 70 19.67 12.90 1.19
CA ILE A 70 18.86 12.25 0.14
C ILE A 70 18.04 13.31 -0.60
N LEU A 71 17.41 14.25 0.11
CA LEU A 71 16.68 15.36 -0.49
C LEU A 71 17.59 16.20 -1.39
N LEU A 72 18.80 16.55 -0.94
CA LEU A 72 19.75 17.32 -1.75
C LEU A 72 20.15 16.56 -3.02
N LEU A 73 20.48 15.27 -2.92
CA LEU A 73 20.86 14.45 -4.06
C LEU A 73 19.72 14.34 -5.08
N VAL A 74 18.49 14.09 -4.61
CA VAL A 74 17.31 14.02 -5.49
C VAL A 74 17.00 15.39 -6.08
N ALA A 75 17.11 16.48 -5.32
CA ALA A 75 16.90 17.83 -5.84
C ALA A 75 17.90 18.19 -6.95
N ILE A 76 19.18 17.84 -6.79
CA ILE A 76 20.19 18.01 -7.83
C ILE A 76 19.83 17.18 -9.07
N ASN A 77 19.45 15.91 -8.89
CA ASN A 77 19.03 15.05 -9.99
C ASN A 77 17.80 15.62 -10.73
N CYS A 78 16.77 16.05 -10.00
CA CYS A 78 15.58 16.69 -10.57
C CYS A 78 15.92 17.99 -11.30
N ALA A 79 16.84 18.81 -10.79
CA ALA A 79 17.28 20.03 -11.46
C ALA A 79 18.02 19.74 -12.77
N VAL A 80 18.89 18.72 -12.80
CA VAL A 80 19.58 18.28 -14.01
C VAL A 80 18.58 17.76 -15.04
N ILE A 81 17.63 16.92 -14.63
CA ILE A 81 16.59 16.39 -15.52
C ILE A 81 15.71 17.52 -16.07
N CYS A 82 15.29 18.45 -15.22
CA CYS A 82 14.50 19.61 -15.62
C CYS A 82 15.26 20.47 -16.65
N PHE A 83 16.57 20.63 -16.48
CA PHE A 83 17.40 21.35 -17.44
C PHE A 83 17.52 20.62 -18.79
N ILE A 84 17.66 19.30 -18.79
CA ILE A 84 17.83 18.49 -20.01
C ILE A 84 16.51 18.40 -20.79
N TYR A 85 15.42 18.03 -20.12
CA TYR A 85 14.14 17.71 -20.75
C TYR A 85 13.15 18.87 -20.74
N GLN A 86 13.49 20.01 -20.13
CA GLN A 86 12.61 21.17 -19.99
C GLN A 86 11.26 20.85 -19.32
N ASP A 87 11.21 19.77 -18.51
CA ASP A 87 10.04 19.34 -17.76
C ASP A 87 10.19 19.72 -16.28
N ILE A 88 9.19 20.43 -15.73
CA ILE A 88 9.17 20.88 -14.34
C ILE A 88 8.64 19.81 -13.37
N LYS A 89 8.00 18.75 -13.87
CA LYS A 89 7.37 17.69 -13.08
C LYS A 89 8.31 17.04 -12.04
N PRO A 90 9.60 16.76 -12.33
CA PRO A 90 10.53 16.25 -11.32
C PRO A 90 10.74 17.21 -10.14
N LEU A 91 10.80 18.52 -10.40
CA LEU A 91 10.94 19.53 -9.34
C LEU A 91 9.67 19.60 -8.48
N LEU A 92 8.49 19.57 -9.09
CA LEU A 92 7.22 19.51 -8.34
C LEU A 92 7.12 18.25 -7.47
N SER A 93 7.78 17.17 -7.89
CA SER A 93 7.79 15.92 -7.16
C SER A 93 8.60 15.95 -5.86
N LEU A 94 9.40 17.00 -5.62
CA LEU A 94 10.08 17.22 -4.33
C LEU A 94 9.09 17.41 -3.17
N ILE A 95 7.82 17.72 -3.46
CA ILE A 95 6.72 17.70 -2.49
C ILE A 95 6.60 16.33 -1.79
N TRP A 96 7.02 15.24 -2.44
CA TRP A 96 7.04 13.91 -1.82
C TRP A 96 7.88 13.87 -0.54
N PHE A 97 8.96 14.64 -0.44
CA PHE A 97 9.77 14.71 0.78
C PHE A 97 8.99 15.34 1.94
N TYR A 98 8.14 16.33 1.69
CA TYR A 98 7.25 16.87 2.73
C TYR A 98 6.26 15.80 3.23
N VAL A 99 5.70 15.00 2.32
CA VAL A 99 4.82 13.87 2.65
C VAL A 99 5.58 12.81 3.46
N ALA A 100 6.79 12.44 3.04
CA ALA A 100 7.66 11.49 3.73
C ALA A 100 8.07 11.97 5.13
N PHE A 101 8.38 13.26 5.28
CA PHE A 101 8.66 13.88 6.57
C PHE A 101 7.45 13.79 7.51
N THR A 102 6.25 14.04 6.99
CA THR A 102 5.01 13.89 7.76
C THR A 102 4.78 12.45 8.20
N ALA A 103 5.08 11.47 7.33
CA ALA A 103 5.02 10.07 7.68
C ALA A 103 6.00 9.71 8.82
N MET A 104 7.20 10.30 8.84
CA MET A 104 8.15 10.12 9.94
C MET A 104 7.61 10.69 11.26
N LEU A 105 6.96 11.86 11.25
CA LEU A 105 6.29 12.43 12.43
C LEU A 105 5.19 11.49 12.96
N LEU A 106 4.39 10.90 12.07
CA LEU A 106 3.43 9.87 12.45
C LEU A 106 4.14 8.65 13.07
N GLY A 107 5.24 8.19 12.47
CA GLY A 107 6.04 7.09 13.01
C GLY A 107 6.52 7.38 14.45
N ARG A 108 6.96 8.61 14.74
CA ARG A 108 7.34 9.03 16.11
C ARG A 108 6.16 8.96 17.07
N TYR A 109 5.01 9.48 16.64
CA TYR A 109 3.77 9.45 17.43
C TYR A 109 3.35 8.01 17.75
N VAL A 110 3.34 7.14 16.73
CA VAL A 110 3.04 5.72 16.88
C VAL A 110 4.06 5.05 17.80
N PHE A 111 5.35 5.39 17.75
CA PHE A 111 6.39 4.79 18.61
C PHE A 111 6.15 5.00 20.12
N TYR A 112 5.64 6.15 20.54
CA TYR A 112 5.31 6.41 21.95
C TYR A 112 3.93 5.91 22.39
N MET A 113 3.06 5.56 21.44
CA MET A 113 1.73 5.03 21.74
C MET A 113 1.78 3.61 22.35
N SER A 114 0.88 3.29 23.27
CA SER A 114 0.74 1.93 23.78
C SER A 114 0.17 0.97 22.71
N PHE A 115 0.52 -0.31 22.82
CA PHE A 115 0.04 -1.33 21.89
C PHE A 115 -1.49 -1.41 21.85
N ASP A 116 -2.16 -1.40 23.01
CA ASP A 116 -3.61 -1.56 23.08
C ASP A 116 -4.37 -0.43 22.36
N ARG A 117 -3.84 0.81 22.44
CA ARG A 117 -4.44 1.95 21.73
C ARG A 117 -4.28 1.84 20.22
N LEU A 118 -3.08 1.47 19.76
CA LEU A 118 -2.81 1.24 18.34
C LEU A 118 -3.70 0.10 17.80
N TYR A 119 -3.77 -1.02 18.52
CA TYR A 119 -4.57 -2.19 18.14
C TYR A 119 -6.06 -1.88 18.07
N ALA A 120 -6.61 -1.19 19.07
CA ALA A 120 -8.02 -0.78 19.05
C ALA A 120 -8.30 0.22 17.91
N THR A 121 -7.42 1.20 17.70
CA THR A 121 -7.60 2.19 16.63
C THR A 121 -7.60 1.55 15.25
N LEU A 122 -6.74 0.54 15.03
CA LEU A 122 -6.76 -0.26 13.80
C LEU A 122 -8.07 -1.01 13.63
N PHE A 123 -8.58 -1.65 14.69
CA PHE A 123 -9.88 -2.32 14.64
C PHE A 123 -10.99 -1.39 14.14
N TYR A 124 -11.11 -0.19 14.72
CA TYR A 124 -12.14 0.77 14.30
C TYR A 124 -11.92 1.28 12.87
N SER A 125 -10.66 1.47 12.47
CA SER A 125 -10.34 1.86 11.09
C SER A 125 -10.80 0.78 10.09
N ILE A 126 -10.57 -0.50 10.39
CA ILE A 126 -11.06 -1.62 9.57
C ILE A 126 -12.58 -1.62 9.52
N VAL A 127 -13.25 -1.50 10.67
CA VAL A 127 -14.72 -1.49 10.72
C VAL A 127 -15.30 -0.35 9.87
N LEU A 128 -14.74 0.86 9.95
CA LEU A 128 -15.18 1.99 9.13
C LEU A 128 -14.98 1.73 7.63
N LEU A 129 -13.82 1.19 7.22
CA LEU A 129 -13.58 0.83 5.82
C LEU A 129 -14.53 -0.26 5.33
N LEU A 130 -14.80 -1.29 6.14
CA LEU A 130 -15.76 -2.33 5.79
C LEU A 130 -17.18 -1.77 5.64
N ILE A 131 -17.58 -0.84 6.51
CA ILE A 131 -18.87 -0.14 6.39
C ILE A 131 -18.92 0.61 5.06
N ILE A 132 -17.86 1.33 4.67
CA ILE A 132 -17.78 2.01 3.37
C ILE A 132 -18.01 1.02 2.22
N GLY A 133 -17.33 -0.12 2.22
CA GLY A 133 -17.51 -1.14 1.18
C GLY A 133 -18.94 -1.71 1.11
N TRP A 134 -19.58 -1.95 2.25
CA TRP A 134 -20.97 -2.45 2.28
C TRP A 134 -21.99 -1.38 1.90
N VAL A 135 -21.78 -0.12 2.29
CA VAL A 135 -22.67 0.98 1.90
C VAL A 135 -22.64 1.14 0.38
N GLU A 136 -21.48 1.01 -0.26
CA GLU A 136 -21.39 1.05 -1.72
C GLU A 136 -22.23 -0.06 -2.36
N ILE A 137 -22.10 -1.31 -1.92
CA ILE A 137 -22.85 -2.44 -2.47
C ILE A 137 -24.37 -2.28 -2.27
N LEU A 138 -24.79 -1.79 -1.10
CA LEU A 138 -26.22 -1.73 -0.74
C LEU A 138 -26.93 -0.51 -1.32
N PHE A 139 -26.25 0.63 -1.41
CA PHE A 139 -26.88 1.90 -1.76
C PHE A 139 -26.36 2.53 -3.05
N GLY A 140 -25.15 2.19 -3.51
CA GLY A 140 -24.48 2.82 -4.65
C GLY A 140 -24.24 4.32 -4.42
N MET A 141 -23.01 4.73 -4.09
CA MET A 141 -22.75 6.13 -3.76
C MET A 141 -22.37 6.94 -5.00
N HIS A 142 -23.37 7.27 -5.82
CA HIS A 142 -23.19 8.06 -7.06
C HIS A 142 -23.29 9.58 -6.85
N TRP A 143 -22.70 10.13 -5.79
CA TRP A 143 -22.79 11.56 -5.49
C TRP A 143 -21.61 12.35 -6.10
N GLY A 144 -21.91 13.48 -6.73
CA GLY A 144 -20.88 14.34 -7.35
C GLY A 144 -20.14 13.67 -8.52
N GLY A 145 -18.85 13.96 -8.67
CA GLY A 145 -17.98 13.39 -9.72
C GLY A 145 -17.81 11.86 -9.68
N TYR A 146 -18.34 11.20 -8.65
CA TYR A 146 -18.33 9.73 -8.57
C TYR A 146 -19.39 9.08 -9.47
N GLY A 147 -20.46 9.80 -9.84
CA GLY A 147 -21.50 9.29 -10.73
C GLY A 147 -21.03 9.09 -12.18
N THR A 148 -19.96 9.76 -12.59
CA THR A 148 -19.36 9.64 -13.93
C THR A 148 -18.30 8.53 -14.02
N LEU A 149 -17.92 7.93 -12.89
CA LEU A 149 -16.94 6.85 -12.83
C LEU A 149 -17.66 5.49 -12.82
N GLU A 150 -17.37 4.63 -13.80
CA GLU A 150 -18.06 3.33 -13.94
C GLU A 150 -17.87 2.39 -12.73
N LYS A 151 -16.77 2.51 -11.98
CA LYS A 151 -16.37 1.57 -10.91
C LYS A 151 -15.74 2.27 -9.70
N SER A 152 -16.41 3.28 -9.19
CA SER A 152 -15.96 4.00 -8.00
C SER A 152 -16.54 3.41 -6.71
N VAL A 153 -15.86 3.65 -5.59
CA VAL A 153 -16.32 3.27 -4.24
C VAL A 153 -16.12 4.49 -3.38
N PHE A 154 -17.15 5.26 -3.06
CA PHE A 154 -16.91 6.53 -2.37
C PHE A 154 -16.10 6.32 -1.06
N PRO A 155 -15.00 7.04 -0.80
CA PRO A 155 -14.42 8.16 -1.56
C PRO A 155 -13.27 7.79 -2.51
N PHE A 156 -13.05 6.51 -2.80
CA PHE A 156 -12.08 5.99 -3.75
C PHE A 156 -12.56 6.12 -5.19
N SER A 157 -11.65 6.58 -6.06
CA SER A 157 -11.90 6.66 -7.51
C SER A 157 -12.04 5.28 -8.17
N GLU A 158 -11.47 4.24 -7.56
CA GLU A 158 -11.50 2.87 -8.06
C GLU A 158 -11.72 1.86 -6.94
N GLU A 159 -12.31 0.73 -7.31
CA GLU A 159 -12.41 -0.50 -6.52
C GLU A 159 -11.06 -0.95 -5.94
N SER A 160 -10.02 -0.91 -6.78
CA SER A 160 -8.68 -1.39 -6.41
C SER A 160 -8.04 -0.48 -5.36
N HIS A 161 -8.37 0.81 -5.38
CA HIS A 161 -7.90 1.80 -4.44
C HIS A 161 -8.47 1.56 -3.03
N TYR A 162 -9.77 1.27 -2.96
CA TYR A 162 -10.41 0.81 -1.73
C TYR A 162 -9.72 -0.44 -1.15
N ALA A 163 -9.40 -1.42 -2.00
CA ALA A 163 -8.75 -2.67 -1.59
C ALA A 163 -7.37 -2.41 -0.94
N LEU A 164 -6.58 -1.51 -1.51
CA LEU A 164 -5.26 -1.14 -0.99
C LEU A 164 -5.37 -0.43 0.38
N ALA A 165 -6.36 0.44 0.55
CA ALA A 165 -6.60 1.10 1.84
C ALA A 165 -7.02 0.11 2.93
N LEU A 166 -7.94 -0.82 2.61
CA LEU A 166 -8.38 -1.86 3.54
C LEU A 166 -7.23 -2.82 3.89
N CYS A 167 -6.42 -3.21 2.90
CA CYS A 167 -5.24 -4.07 3.06
C CYS A 167 -4.29 -3.55 4.14
N MET A 168 -3.95 -2.25 4.06
CA MET A 168 -3.02 -1.58 4.98
C MET A 168 -3.47 -1.64 6.44
N MET A 169 -4.76 -1.77 6.70
CA MET A 169 -5.29 -1.85 8.07
C MET A 169 -5.51 -3.31 8.51
N ILE A 170 -6.05 -4.15 7.63
CA ILE A 170 -6.51 -5.49 8.00
C ILE A 170 -5.36 -6.49 8.19
N LEU A 171 -4.32 -6.45 7.35
CA LEU A 171 -3.19 -7.39 7.43
C LEU A 171 -2.40 -7.25 8.74
N PRO A 172 -1.98 -6.04 9.18
CA PRO A 172 -1.36 -5.86 10.49
C PRO A 172 -2.21 -6.35 11.65
N TYR A 173 -3.53 -6.15 11.57
CA TYR A 173 -4.46 -6.57 12.60
C TYR A 173 -4.62 -8.09 12.66
N VAL A 174 -4.81 -8.75 11.52
CA VAL A 174 -4.98 -10.21 11.42
C VAL A 174 -3.72 -10.94 11.92
N LEU A 175 -2.53 -10.39 11.64
CA LEU A 175 -1.26 -10.96 12.08
C LEU A 175 -1.16 -11.13 13.60
N ILE A 176 -1.67 -10.17 14.36
CA ILE A 176 -1.50 -10.10 15.81
C ILE A 176 -2.76 -10.50 16.60
N SER A 177 -3.92 -10.56 15.94
CA SER A 177 -5.20 -10.80 16.59
C SER A 177 -5.33 -12.23 17.13
N ASN A 178 -5.49 -12.40 18.43
CA ASN A 178 -5.68 -13.72 19.05
C ASN A 178 -7.10 -14.28 18.85
N SER A 179 -8.08 -13.45 18.53
CA SER A 179 -9.48 -13.88 18.40
C SER A 179 -9.78 -14.47 17.04
N PHE A 180 -9.85 -15.81 16.96
CA PHE A 180 -10.27 -16.52 15.75
C PHE A 180 -11.61 -16.02 15.22
N LYS A 181 -12.60 -15.80 16.10
CA LYS A 181 -13.93 -15.30 15.71
C LYS A 181 -13.85 -13.95 14.99
N VAL A 182 -13.10 -12.99 15.53
CA VAL A 182 -12.98 -11.66 14.92
C VAL A 182 -12.25 -11.74 13.58
N VAL A 183 -11.17 -12.53 13.50
CA VAL A 183 -10.42 -12.70 12.25
C VAL A 183 -11.31 -13.33 11.17
N VAL A 184 -12.04 -14.40 11.50
CA VAL A 184 -12.94 -15.06 10.55
C VAL A 184 -14.03 -14.10 10.06
N ILE A 185 -14.62 -13.29 10.94
CA ILE A 185 -15.59 -12.27 10.54
C ILE A 185 -14.97 -11.30 9.53
N PHE A 186 -13.77 -10.79 9.80
CA PHE A 186 -13.08 -9.89 8.87
C PHE A 186 -12.76 -10.56 7.53
N LEU A 187 -12.24 -11.80 7.54
CA LEU A 187 -11.94 -12.55 6.32
C LEU A 187 -13.20 -12.83 5.49
N LEU A 188 -14.31 -13.20 6.12
CA LEU A 188 -15.59 -13.39 5.43
C LEU A 188 -16.08 -12.09 4.81
N ASN A 189 -15.97 -10.96 5.52
CA ASN A 189 -16.34 -9.66 4.96
C ASN A 189 -15.48 -9.32 3.74
N VAL A 190 -14.15 -9.49 3.80
CA VAL A 190 -13.27 -9.25 2.65
C VAL A 190 -13.63 -10.17 1.47
N LEU A 191 -13.90 -11.45 1.73
CA LEU A 191 -14.26 -12.41 0.70
C LEU A 191 -15.61 -12.05 0.05
N PHE A 192 -16.63 -11.73 0.84
CA PHE A 192 -17.93 -11.33 0.31
C PHE A 192 -17.83 -10.03 -0.49
N LEU A 193 -17.08 -9.03 0.01
CA LEU A 193 -16.80 -7.83 -0.76
C LEU A 193 -16.08 -8.17 -2.07
N ALA A 194 -15.05 -9.02 -2.07
CA ALA A 194 -14.32 -9.39 -3.29
C ALA A 194 -15.18 -10.07 -4.36
N LEU A 195 -16.23 -10.78 -3.95
CA LEU A 195 -17.12 -11.54 -4.84
C LEU A 195 -18.34 -10.74 -5.29
N LEU A 196 -19.00 -10.03 -4.36
CA LEU A 196 -20.16 -9.19 -4.65
C LEU A 196 -19.77 -7.92 -5.41
N PHE A 197 -18.54 -7.48 -5.19
CA PHE A 197 -17.90 -6.38 -5.87
C PHE A 197 -16.62 -6.91 -6.53
N PRO A 198 -16.71 -7.43 -7.79
CA PRO A 198 -15.67 -8.24 -8.42
C PRO A 198 -14.30 -7.56 -8.47
N ASN A 199 -13.44 -7.90 -7.50
CA ASN A 199 -12.16 -7.22 -7.31
C ASN A 199 -11.05 -8.22 -6.97
N LEU A 200 -10.16 -8.43 -7.94
CA LEU A 200 -9.02 -9.34 -7.81
C LEU A 200 -8.05 -8.91 -6.69
N THR A 201 -7.85 -7.61 -6.48
CA THR A 201 -6.98 -7.10 -5.42
C THR A 201 -7.53 -7.47 -4.04
N LEU A 202 -8.85 -7.36 -3.80
CA LEU A 202 -9.47 -7.82 -2.55
C LEU A 202 -9.35 -9.34 -2.35
N LEU A 203 -9.43 -10.13 -3.42
CA LEU A 203 -9.22 -11.58 -3.33
C LEU A 203 -7.77 -11.90 -2.89
N VAL A 204 -6.79 -11.18 -3.43
CA VAL A 204 -5.40 -11.31 -2.97
C VAL A 204 -5.25 -10.88 -1.50
N VAL A 205 -5.92 -9.80 -1.09
CA VAL A 205 -5.95 -9.38 0.34
C VAL A 205 -6.49 -10.50 1.22
N PHE A 206 -7.56 -11.19 0.81
CA PHE A 206 -8.10 -12.35 1.51
C PHE A 206 -7.08 -13.48 1.62
N CYS A 207 -6.49 -13.91 0.50
CA CYS A 207 -5.50 -14.99 0.48
C CYS A 207 -4.27 -14.67 1.35
N LEU A 208 -3.74 -13.45 1.25
CA LEU A 208 -2.59 -13.01 2.04
C LEU A 208 -2.94 -12.90 3.53
N SER A 209 -4.15 -12.45 3.87
CA SER A 209 -4.63 -12.42 5.26
C SER A 209 -4.76 -13.83 5.85
N CYS A 210 -5.26 -14.80 5.08
CA CYS A 210 -5.29 -16.22 5.46
C CYS A 210 -3.88 -16.75 5.73
N LEU A 211 -2.93 -16.50 4.80
CA LEU A 211 -1.53 -16.89 4.98
C LEU A 211 -0.93 -16.27 6.25
N MET A 212 -1.15 -14.97 6.48
CA MET A 212 -0.63 -14.24 7.65
C MET A 212 -1.20 -14.77 8.96
N TYR A 213 -2.49 -15.11 9.00
CA TYR A 213 -3.12 -15.71 10.16
C TYR A 213 -2.50 -17.08 10.51
N VAL A 214 -2.06 -17.83 9.49
CA VAL A 214 -1.48 -19.16 9.66
C VAL A 214 0.03 -19.11 9.92
N LEU A 215 0.74 -18.05 9.52
CA LEU A 215 2.18 -17.87 9.80
C LEU A 215 2.54 -17.96 11.29
N ARG A 216 1.59 -17.64 12.19
CA ARG A 216 1.74 -17.76 13.65
C ARG A 216 1.59 -19.18 14.18
N MET A 217 0.99 -20.07 13.39
CA MET A 217 0.68 -21.43 13.78
C MET A 217 1.87 -22.36 13.52
N LYS A 218 1.75 -23.63 13.94
CA LYS A 218 2.74 -24.67 13.58
C LYS A 218 2.87 -24.77 12.05
N PRO A 219 4.08 -25.07 11.51
CA PRO A 219 4.33 -25.07 10.07
C PRO A 219 3.45 -26.06 9.29
N VAL A 220 2.98 -27.12 9.95
CA VAL A 220 2.00 -28.06 9.38
C VAL A 220 0.73 -27.32 8.91
N TYR A 221 0.25 -26.32 9.66
CA TYR A 221 -0.91 -25.53 9.25
C TYR A 221 -0.63 -24.63 8.05
N LEU A 222 0.61 -24.16 7.86
CA LEU A 222 1.00 -23.44 6.64
C LEU A 222 0.85 -24.34 5.42
N PHE A 223 1.31 -25.60 5.51
CA PHE A 223 1.13 -26.59 4.43
C PHE A 223 -0.35 -26.88 4.18
N PHE A 224 -1.17 -27.02 5.22
CA PHE A 224 -2.62 -27.19 5.07
C PHE A 224 -3.30 -25.96 4.44
N CYS A 225 -2.93 -24.75 4.86
CA CYS A 225 -3.46 -23.52 4.28
C CYS A 225 -3.05 -23.35 2.82
N ALA A 226 -1.79 -23.61 2.49
CA ALA A 226 -1.30 -23.58 1.11
C ALA A 226 -2.02 -24.63 0.25
N GLY A 227 -2.12 -25.87 0.73
CA GLY A 227 -2.86 -26.94 0.04
C GLY A 227 -4.34 -26.57 -0.15
N PHE A 228 -4.99 -26.03 0.87
CA PHE A 228 -6.39 -25.58 0.80
C PHE A 228 -6.60 -24.44 -0.21
N LEU A 229 -5.73 -23.42 -0.19
CA LEU A 229 -5.78 -22.33 -1.17
C LEU A 229 -5.53 -22.82 -2.60
N ILE A 230 -4.60 -23.77 -2.79
CA ILE A 230 -4.35 -24.40 -4.10
C ILE A 230 -5.57 -25.19 -4.55
N ILE A 231 -6.15 -26.03 -3.70
CA ILE A 231 -7.33 -26.83 -4.03
C ILE A 231 -8.51 -25.92 -4.37
N ILE A 232 -8.79 -24.88 -3.56
CA ILE A 232 -9.83 -23.91 -3.87
C ILE A 232 -9.53 -23.18 -5.18
N GLY A 233 -8.29 -22.76 -5.41
CA GLY A 233 -7.89 -22.12 -6.65
C GLY A 233 -8.11 -23.01 -7.86
N LEU A 234 -7.77 -24.30 -7.77
CA LEU A 234 -8.01 -25.29 -8.81
C LEU A 234 -9.50 -25.55 -9.03
N VAL A 235 -10.28 -25.71 -7.96
CA VAL A 235 -11.74 -25.87 -8.06
C VAL A 235 -12.38 -24.65 -8.70
N PHE A 236 -11.95 -23.45 -8.29
CA PHE A 236 -12.41 -22.20 -8.88
C PHE A 236 -12.06 -22.13 -10.36
N PHE A 237 -10.82 -22.45 -10.72
CA PHE A 237 -10.35 -22.42 -12.11
C PHE A 237 -11.06 -23.44 -13.01
N ILE A 238 -11.28 -24.67 -12.53
CA ILE A 238 -11.84 -25.77 -13.33
C ILE A 238 -13.37 -25.67 -13.43
N PHE A 239 -14.06 -25.29 -12.35
CA PHE A 239 -15.52 -25.43 -12.26
C PHE A 239 -16.27 -24.09 -12.23
N LEU A 240 -15.63 -23.02 -11.77
CA LEU A 240 -16.30 -21.73 -11.52
C LEU A 240 -15.88 -20.62 -12.47
N LEU A 241 -14.74 -20.76 -13.17
CA LEU A 241 -14.19 -19.68 -13.99
C LEU A 241 -15.16 -19.23 -15.09
N ASP A 242 -15.87 -20.17 -15.72
CA ASP A 242 -16.88 -19.90 -16.75
C ASP A 242 -18.08 -19.11 -16.21
N TYR A 243 -18.37 -19.22 -14.92
CA TYR A 243 -19.44 -18.48 -14.25
C TYR A 243 -19.00 -17.08 -13.78
N PHE A 244 -17.70 -16.77 -13.85
CA PHE A 244 -17.17 -15.46 -13.49
C PHE A 244 -16.34 -14.84 -14.64
N PRO A 245 -17.00 -14.29 -15.67
CA PRO A 245 -16.34 -13.71 -16.85
C PRO A 245 -15.30 -12.62 -16.49
N TYR A 246 -15.54 -11.89 -15.41
CA TYR A 246 -14.59 -10.90 -14.89
C TYR A 246 -13.21 -11.50 -14.59
N PHE A 247 -13.15 -12.61 -13.83
CA PHE A 247 -11.87 -13.23 -13.48
C PHE A 247 -11.24 -13.95 -14.67
N GLN A 248 -12.06 -14.58 -15.53
CA GLN A 248 -11.61 -15.22 -16.76
C GLN A 248 -10.86 -14.25 -17.68
N SER A 249 -11.44 -13.07 -17.93
CA SER A 249 -10.85 -12.04 -18.78
C SER A 249 -9.54 -11.44 -18.22
N ARG A 250 -9.23 -11.66 -16.94
CA ARG A 250 -7.99 -11.23 -16.29
C ARG A 250 -6.88 -12.29 -16.33
N LEU A 251 -7.19 -13.50 -16.79
CA LEU A 251 -6.24 -14.60 -16.93
C LEU A 251 -5.83 -14.86 -18.39
N THR A 252 -6.46 -14.16 -19.35
CA THR A 252 -6.08 -14.20 -20.77
C THR A 252 -5.01 -13.16 -21.07
N PHE A 253 -3.77 -13.60 -21.23
CA PHE A 253 -2.61 -12.72 -21.50
C PHE A 253 -2.30 -12.58 -23.00
N GLU A 254 -2.62 -13.59 -23.81
CA GLU A 254 -2.45 -13.54 -25.27
C GLU A 254 -3.63 -12.80 -25.92
N ASN A 255 -3.33 -11.79 -26.74
CA ASN A 255 -4.32 -11.00 -27.47
C ASN A 255 -5.48 -10.47 -26.62
N SER A 256 -5.21 -10.15 -25.35
CA SER A 256 -6.20 -9.62 -24.44
C SER A 256 -6.68 -8.24 -24.87
N ASP A 257 -7.99 -8.04 -24.90
CA ASP A 257 -8.60 -6.71 -24.93
C ASP A 257 -8.99 -6.23 -23.53
N ASN A 258 -8.60 -6.98 -22.48
CA ASN A 258 -8.85 -6.58 -21.10
C ASN A 258 -7.86 -5.49 -20.68
N LEU A 259 -8.39 -4.27 -20.53
CA LEU A 259 -7.63 -3.08 -20.16
C LEU A 259 -6.70 -3.28 -18.96
N THR A 260 -7.16 -3.92 -17.88
CA THR A 260 -6.31 -4.03 -16.68
C THR A 260 -5.24 -5.12 -16.82
N THR A 261 -5.49 -6.18 -17.59
CA THR A 261 -4.44 -7.14 -17.94
C THR A 261 -3.36 -6.46 -18.78
N LEU A 262 -3.77 -5.65 -19.76
CA LEU A 262 -2.85 -4.86 -20.58
C LEU A 262 -2.06 -3.85 -19.75
N VAL A 263 -2.69 -3.14 -18.81
CA VAL A 263 -2.01 -2.20 -17.90
C VAL A 263 -1.01 -2.92 -17.00
N PHE A 264 -1.33 -4.12 -16.49
CA PHE A 264 -0.40 -4.91 -15.69
C PHE A 264 0.81 -5.35 -16.52
N LEU A 265 0.60 -5.82 -17.75
CA LEU A 265 1.69 -6.17 -18.68
C LEU A 265 2.52 -4.95 -19.07
N GLN A 266 1.88 -3.81 -19.32
CA GLN A 266 2.54 -2.53 -19.62
C GLN A 266 3.54 -2.18 -18.52
N GLY A 267 3.19 -2.34 -17.24
CA GLY A 267 4.11 -2.08 -16.12
C GLY A 267 5.40 -2.89 -16.20
N TRP A 268 5.30 -4.20 -16.41
CA TRP A 268 6.48 -5.08 -16.51
C TRP A 268 7.33 -4.76 -17.75
N ILE A 269 6.69 -4.56 -18.90
CA ILE A 269 7.41 -4.28 -20.15
C ILE A 269 8.05 -2.90 -20.08
N MET A 270 7.36 -1.87 -19.57
CA MET A 270 7.94 -0.56 -19.34
C MET A 270 9.17 -0.63 -18.43
N ALA A 271 9.09 -1.38 -17.32
CA ALA A 271 10.23 -1.57 -16.42
C ALA A 271 11.43 -2.20 -17.14
N TYR A 272 11.18 -3.22 -17.97
CA TYR A 272 12.22 -3.89 -18.74
C TYR A 272 12.81 -2.98 -19.83
N THR A 273 11.97 -2.39 -20.69
CA THR A 273 12.39 -1.54 -21.80
C THR A 273 13.20 -0.35 -21.28
N ASN A 274 12.70 0.38 -20.27
CA ASN A 274 13.43 1.52 -19.74
C ASN A 274 14.73 1.11 -19.03
N LEU A 275 14.81 -0.08 -18.41
CA LEU A 275 16.05 -0.60 -17.85
C LEU A 275 17.11 -0.86 -18.94
N VAL A 276 16.71 -1.45 -20.07
CA VAL A 276 17.61 -1.78 -21.18
C VAL A 276 18.05 -0.52 -21.93
N GLU A 277 17.10 0.33 -22.33
CA GLU A 277 17.36 1.53 -23.13
C GLU A 277 18.18 2.59 -22.37
N THR A 278 18.08 2.63 -21.03
CA THR A 278 18.91 3.51 -20.19
C THR A 278 20.21 2.86 -19.72
N TYR A 279 20.58 1.69 -20.26
CA TYR A 279 21.75 0.91 -19.84
C TYR A 279 21.82 0.67 -18.32
N GLY A 280 20.66 0.55 -17.67
CA GLY A 280 20.56 0.31 -16.24
C GLY A 280 20.58 1.55 -15.34
N LEU A 281 20.67 2.77 -15.88
CA LEU A 281 20.64 3.99 -15.06
C LEU A 281 19.22 4.36 -14.59
N GLY A 282 18.21 4.06 -15.40
CA GLY A 282 16.84 4.54 -15.23
C GLY A 282 16.62 5.93 -15.83
N ILE A 283 15.35 6.28 -16.04
CA ILE A 283 14.94 7.55 -16.70
C ILE A 283 14.93 8.76 -15.76
N GLY A 284 15.12 8.55 -14.46
CA GLY A 284 15.12 9.60 -13.44
C GLY A 284 13.80 9.73 -12.67
N PHE A 285 13.88 10.36 -11.49
CA PHE A 285 12.76 10.43 -10.55
C PHE A 285 11.56 11.17 -11.15
N GLN A 286 10.40 10.51 -11.14
CA GLN A 286 9.11 11.03 -11.64
C GLN A 286 9.07 11.36 -13.14
N MET A 287 9.97 10.75 -13.92
CA MET A 287 10.01 10.89 -15.38
C MET A 287 9.16 9.86 -16.13
N LEU A 288 8.57 8.86 -15.46
CA LEU A 288 7.71 7.91 -16.14
C LEU A 288 6.50 8.62 -16.77
N GLY A 289 6.19 8.27 -18.02
CA GLY A 289 5.11 8.85 -18.84
C GLY A 289 5.45 10.20 -19.48
N THR A 290 6.71 10.65 -19.41
CA THR A 290 7.20 11.87 -20.07
C THR A 290 7.98 11.54 -21.35
N GLU A 291 8.53 12.55 -22.03
CA GLU A 291 9.38 12.37 -23.21
C GLU A 291 10.61 11.49 -22.96
N ALA A 292 11.08 11.36 -21.72
CA ALA A 292 12.19 10.48 -21.37
C ALA A 292 11.80 8.99 -21.32
N THR A 293 10.50 8.67 -21.39
CA THR A 293 10.01 7.29 -21.25
C THR A 293 10.05 6.56 -22.57
N TYR A 294 10.63 5.36 -22.57
CA TYR A 294 10.54 4.43 -23.67
C TYR A 294 9.23 3.64 -23.55
N PHE A 295 8.29 3.91 -24.45
CA PHE A 295 6.96 3.30 -24.45
C PHE A 295 6.94 1.96 -25.20
N PRO A 296 6.36 0.89 -24.63
CA PRO A 296 6.15 -0.36 -25.34
C PRO A 296 4.87 -0.36 -26.17
N ASP A 297 4.81 -1.20 -27.21
CA ASP A 297 3.67 -1.40 -28.12
C ASP A 297 2.34 -1.66 -27.41
N VAL A 298 2.37 -2.27 -26.21
CA VAL A 298 1.17 -2.52 -25.38
C VAL A 298 0.48 -1.21 -25.00
N SER A 299 1.22 -0.11 -24.85
CA SER A 299 0.67 1.21 -24.55
C SER A 299 -0.13 1.77 -25.73
N GLU A 300 0.33 1.51 -26.95
CA GLU A 300 -0.38 1.89 -28.18
C GLU A 300 -1.65 1.06 -28.37
N ARG A 301 -1.60 -0.24 -28.05
CA ARG A 301 -2.80 -1.10 -28.04
C ARG A 301 -3.85 -0.60 -27.06
N ILE A 302 -3.45 -0.17 -25.86
CA ILE A 302 -4.37 0.43 -24.87
C ILE A 302 -5.02 1.70 -25.44
N TYR A 303 -4.22 2.57 -26.07
CA TYR A 303 -4.72 3.78 -26.70
C TYR A 303 -5.71 3.46 -27.84
N TYR A 304 -5.42 2.46 -28.67
CA TYR A 304 -6.31 2.03 -29.74
C TYR A 304 -7.66 1.51 -29.22
N LEU A 305 -7.65 0.77 -28.10
CA LEU A 305 -8.87 0.19 -27.52
C LEU A 305 -9.73 1.21 -26.75
N THR A 306 -9.12 2.22 -26.15
CA THR A 306 -9.81 3.12 -25.20
C THR A 306 -9.84 4.59 -25.62
N GLY A 307 -9.07 4.96 -26.64
CA GLY A 307 -8.85 6.35 -27.06
C GLY A 307 -8.01 7.18 -26.08
N LYS A 308 -7.43 6.58 -25.03
CA LYS A 308 -6.63 7.26 -24.00
C LYS A 308 -5.50 6.37 -23.49
N TYR A 309 -4.43 6.98 -22.99
CA TYR A 309 -3.38 6.25 -22.28
C TYR A 309 -3.80 5.98 -20.84
N PHE A 310 -3.55 4.76 -20.36
CA PHE A 310 -3.78 4.37 -18.98
C PHE A 310 -2.48 4.03 -18.28
N ASN A 311 -2.36 4.51 -17.04
CA ASN A 311 -1.30 4.18 -16.11
C ASN A 311 0.15 4.33 -16.65
N ILE A 312 0.37 5.27 -17.56
CA ILE A 312 1.69 5.56 -18.11
C ILE A 312 2.59 6.32 -17.14
N TYR A 313 2.01 7.05 -16.18
CA TYR A 313 2.75 7.85 -15.22
C TYR A 313 3.12 7.10 -13.93
N ASP A 314 2.41 6.02 -13.62
CA ASP A 314 2.51 5.21 -12.41
C ASP A 314 2.96 3.76 -12.69
N GLY A 315 2.92 3.32 -13.95
CA GLY A 315 3.37 1.99 -14.37
C GLY A 315 2.44 0.85 -13.89
N GLY A 316 1.24 1.17 -13.42
CA GLY A 316 0.24 0.23 -12.89
C GLY A 316 0.52 -0.29 -11.47
N PHE A 317 1.79 -0.38 -11.07
CA PHE A 317 2.22 -0.73 -9.71
C PHE A 317 3.62 -0.18 -9.41
N LEU A 318 3.95 -0.05 -8.12
CA LEU A 318 5.11 0.74 -7.71
C LEU A 318 6.46 0.13 -8.13
N LEU A 319 6.58 -1.20 -8.17
CA LEU A 319 7.81 -1.86 -8.63
C LEU A 319 8.16 -1.44 -10.07
N ALA A 320 7.19 -1.44 -10.98
CA ALA A 320 7.42 -1.07 -12.37
C ALA A 320 7.99 0.35 -12.46
N LYS A 321 7.39 1.28 -11.71
CA LYS A 321 7.85 2.66 -11.62
C LYS A 321 9.26 2.78 -11.07
N ILE A 322 9.56 2.11 -9.95
CA ILE A 322 10.88 2.16 -9.31
C ILE A 322 11.96 1.61 -10.23
N VAL A 323 11.71 0.49 -10.92
CA VAL A 323 12.69 -0.11 -11.83
C VAL A 323 12.89 0.75 -13.08
N ALA A 324 11.81 1.27 -13.67
CA ALA A 324 11.93 2.15 -14.83
C ALA A 324 12.69 3.45 -14.52
N GLU A 325 12.40 4.08 -13.38
CA GLU A 325 12.98 5.39 -13.02
C GLU A 325 14.40 5.30 -12.43
N PHE A 326 14.71 4.26 -11.66
CA PHE A 326 16.00 4.11 -10.96
C PHE A 326 16.88 2.98 -11.51
N GLY A 327 16.44 2.27 -12.54
CA GLY A 327 17.20 1.20 -13.19
C GLY A 327 17.70 0.13 -12.20
N ILE A 328 19.02 -0.11 -12.20
CA ILE A 328 19.69 -1.09 -11.33
C ILE A 328 19.50 -0.75 -9.85
N LEU A 329 19.50 0.54 -9.47
CA LEU A 329 19.22 0.93 -8.08
C LEU A 329 17.80 0.56 -7.67
N GLY A 330 16.85 0.71 -8.60
CA GLY A 330 15.47 0.26 -8.42
C GLY A 330 15.38 -1.26 -8.22
N LEU A 331 16.09 -2.03 -9.05
CA LEU A 331 16.16 -3.49 -8.93
C LEU A 331 16.77 -3.93 -7.59
N LEU A 332 17.83 -3.28 -7.13
CA LEU A 332 18.44 -3.55 -5.82
C LEU A 332 17.46 -3.24 -4.67
N LEU A 333 16.65 -2.18 -4.79
CA LEU A 333 15.60 -1.87 -3.81
C LEU A 333 14.53 -2.96 -3.77
N VAL A 334 14.11 -3.47 -4.93
CA VAL A 334 13.16 -4.60 -5.03
C VAL A 334 13.73 -5.84 -4.33
N LEU A 335 14.99 -6.20 -4.62
CA LEU A 335 15.64 -7.35 -3.99
C LEU A 335 15.78 -7.17 -2.47
N PHE A 336 16.14 -5.97 -2.02
CA PHE A 336 16.19 -5.63 -0.60
C PHE A 336 14.82 -5.77 0.07
N TYR A 337 13.75 -5.33 -0.60
CA TYR A 337 12.38 -5.45 -0.11
C TYR A 337 11.96 -6.92 0.01
N LEU A 338 12.21 -7.74 -1.02
CA LEU A 338 11.93 -9.19 -0.99
C LEU A 338 12.69 -9.89 0.14
N PHE A 339 13.99 -9.60 0.29
CA PHE A 339 14.81 -10.13 1.38
C PHE A 339 14.24 -9.73 2.76
N SER A 340 13.77 -8.49 2.89
CA SER A 340 13.15 -7.99 4.11
C SER A 340 11.85 -8.74 4.44
N LEU A 341 10.99 -9.01 3.45
CA LEU A 341 9.76 -9.79 3.64
C LEU A 341 10.05 -11.22 4.11
N LEU A 342 11.07 -11.88 3.53
CA LEU A 342 11.49 -13.21 3.97
C LEU A 342 11.99 -13.18 5.43
N LYS A 343 12.89 -12.24 5.75
CA LYS A 343 13.44 -12.08 7.10
C LYS A 343 12.35 -11.81 8.15
N ILE A 344 11.37 -10.94 7.82
CA ILE A 344 10.21 -10.65 8.65
C ILE A 344 9.39 -11.93 8.90
N SER A 345 9.11 -12.71 7.85
CA SER A 345 8.32 -13.95 7.96
C SER A 345 8.98 -14.97 8.89
N PHE A 346 10.31 -15.17 8.77
CA PHE A 346 11.06 -16.03 9.68
C PHE A 346 11.05 -15.51 11.12
N TYR A 347 11.21 -14.19 11.31
CA TYR A 347 11.18 -13.58 12.64
C TYR A 347 9.83 -13.76 13.34
N ILE A 348 8.73 -13.51 12.62
CA ILE A 348 7.35 -13.68 13.11
C ILE A 348 7.12 -15.14 13.55
N ASN A 349 7.48 -16.10 12.69
CA ASN A 349 7.28 -17.51 12.97
C ASN A 349 8.08 -17.95 14.21
N ARG A 350 9.34 -17.53 14.32
CA ARG A 350 10.17 -17.78 15.51
C ARG A 350 9.56 -17.17 16.77
N TYR A 351 9.07 -15.95 16.70
CA TYR A 351 8.47 -15.28 17.86
C TYR A 351 7.27 -16.05 18.39
N PHE A 352 6.27 -16.36 17.56
CA PHE A 352 5.06 -17.03 18.01
C PHE A 352 5.31 -18.46 18.51
N ARG A 353 6.41 -19.11 18.08
CA ARG A 353 6.83 -20.43 18.61
C ARG A 353 7.53 -20.35 19.96
N SER A 354 8.32 -19.31 20.19
CA SER A 354 9.15 -19.17 21.40
C SER A 354 8.51 -18.31 22.49
N ALA A 355 7.43 -17.57 22.18
CA ALA A 355 6.74 -16.73 23.14
C ALA A 355 6.06 -17.60 24.22
N LYS A 356 6.58 -17.54 25.44
CA LYS A 356 5.80 -17.89 26.64
C LYS A 356 4.89 -16.70 26.96
N GLU A 357 3.61 -16.96 27.17
CA GLU A 357 2.66 -15.96 27.69
C GLU A 357 3.22 -15.37 28.99
N ASN A 358 3.20 -14.04 29.15
CA ASN A 358 3.67 -13.26 30.31
C ASN A 358 5.15 -12.80 30.33
N ALA A 359 5.78 -12.56 29.18
CA ALA A 359 7.10 -11.91 29.16
C ALA A 359 7.00 -10.39 29.44
N PRO A 360 7.93 -9.78 30.23
CA PRO A 360 7.87 -8.37 30.60
C PRO A 360 7.95 -7.38 29.42
N HIS A 361 8.31 -7.83 28.21
CA HIS A 361 8.42 -7.02 26.99
C HIS A 361 7.39 -7.39 25.91
N GLU A 362 6.34 -8.13 26.27
CA GLU A 362 5.37 -8.67 25.31
C GLU A 362 4.66 -7.58 24.49
N ALA A 363 4.22 -6.49 25.11
CA ALA A 363 3.51 -5.41 24.42
C ALA A 363 4.37 -4.69 23.35
N GLN A 364 5.66 -4.47 23.64
CA GLN A 364 6.58 -3.84 22.67
C GLN A 364 6.84 -4.77 21.48
N LEU A 365 6.97 -6.06 21.75
CA LEU A 365 7.22 -7.06 20.72
C LEU A 365 6.00 -7.30 19.84
N LYS A 366 4.79 -7.32 20.42
CA LYS A 366 3.52 -7.32 19.67
C LYS A 366 3.40 -6.10 18.77
N LYS A 367 3.75 -4.92 19.28
CA LYS A 367 3.77 -3.69 18.47
C LYS A 367 4.76 -3.77 17.30
N LYS A 368 5.95 -4.31 17.52
CA LYS A 368 6.95 -4.52 16.46
C LYS A 368 6.44 -5.45 15.36
N ILE A 369 5.74 -6.52 15.72
CA ILE A 369 5.14 -7.46 14.76
C ILE A 369 3.98 -6.82 14.00
N LEU A 370 3.13 -6.06 14.70
CA LEU A 370 2.07 -5.28 14.07
C LEU A 370 2.67 -4.31 13.04
N VAL A 371 3.77 -3.63 13.35
CA VAL A 371 4.49 -2.76 12.41
C VAL A 371 4.98 -3.51 11.18
N TYR A 372 5.52 -4.74 11.35
CA TYR A 372 5.89 -5.60 10.22
C TYR A 372 4.69 -6.02 9.35
N GLY A 373 3.48 -6.06 9.92
CA GLY A 373 2.26 -6.28 9.14
C GLY A 373 2.04 -5.22 8.07
N PHE A 374 2.41 -3.95 8.29
CA PHE A 374 2.29 -2.90 7.27
C PHE A 374 3.25 -3.13 6.11
N PHE A 375 4.46 -3.64 6.38
CA PHE A 375 5.39 -4.03 5.32
C PHE A 375 4.84 -5.18 4.48
N ILE A 376 4.25 -6.20 5.11
CA ILE A 376 3.64 -7.30 4.34
C ILE A 376 2.45 -6.78 3.54
N ALA A 377 1.61 -5.91 4.11
CA ALA A 377 0.48 -5.31 3.41
C ALA A 377 0.88 -4.54 2.15
N PHE A 378 1.98 -3.78 2.23
CA PHE A 378 2.52 -3.04 1.10
C PHE A 378 3.01 -3.91 -0.05
N SER A 379 3.20 -5.21 0.13
CA SER A 379 3.55 -6.11 -0.99
C SER A 379 2.47 -6.10 -2.09
N ILE A 380 1.20 -5.96 -1.73
CA ILE A 380 0.12 -5.86 -2.72
C ILE A 380 0.27 -4.57 -3.52
N GLU A 381 0.55 -3.45 -2.85
CA GLU A 381 0.74 -2.18 -3.56
C GLU A 381 2.00 -2.17 -4.44
N PHE A 382 3.05 -2.80 -3.93
CA PHE A 382 4.36 -2.83 -4.56
C PHE A 382 4.37 -3.70 -5.83
N PHE A 383 3.74 -4.88 -5.80
CA PHE A 383 3.84 -5.88 -6.87
C PHE A 383 2.61 -6.00 -7.76
N LEU A 384 1.42 -5.61 -7.31
CA LEU A 384 0.16 -5.93 -8.03
C LEU A 384 -0.58 -4.69 -8.52
N ARG A 385 -0.77 -3.69 -7.67
CA ARG A 385 -1.54 -2.48 -8.03
C ARG A 385 -1.10 -1.31 -7.18
N GLY A 386 -0.75 -0.18 -7.75
CA GLY A 386 -0.28 0.96 -6.95
C GLY A 386 -0.61 2.31 -7.57
N TYR A 387 -0.52 3.35 -6.73
CA TYR A 387 -0.85 4.74 -7.07
C TYR A 387 0.38 5.57 -7.48
N GLY A 388 1.56 4.95 -7.57
CA GLY A 388 2.85 5.63 -7.59
C GLY A 388 3.30 6.11 -6.20
N TYR A 389 4.22 7.07 -6.13
CA TYR A 389 4.86 7.48 -4.87
C TYR A 389 3.95 8.22 -3.88
N PHE A 390 2.92 8.91 -4.38
CA PHE A 390 1.98 9.68 -3.57
C PHE A 390 0.79 8.79 -3.19
N SER A 391 1.05 7.79 -2.36
CA SER A 391 0.04 6.83 -1.94
C SER A 391 -0.10 6.74 -0.42
N PRO A 392 -1.29 6.35 0.08
CA PRO A 392 -1.48 6.04 1.48
C PRO A 392 -0.57 4.91 1.98
N GLY A 393 -0.30 3.90 1.15
CA GLY A 393 0.55 2.77 1.50
C GLY A 393 2.01 3.16 1.70
N VAL A 394 2.57 3.92 0.76
CA VAL A 394 3.94 4.46 0.87
C VAL A 394 4.07 5.28 2.15
N PHE A 395 3.09 6.14 2.44
CA PHE A 395 3.07 6.94 3.66
C PHE A 395 3.11 6.08 4.94
N LEU A 396 2.24 5.06 5.03
CA LEU A 396 2.20 4.19 6.21
C LEU A 396 3.46 3.33 6.36
N VAL A 397 4.06 2.89 5.26
CA VAL A 397 5.32 2.13 5.30
C VAL A 397 6.49 3.00 5.73
N ILE A 398 6.59 4.25 5.30
CA ILE A 398 7.62 5.17 5.79
C ILE A 398 7.49 5.36 7.31
N ALA A 399 6.25 5.53 7.81
CA ALA A 399 6.00 5.59 9.24
C ALA A 399 6.43 4.29 9.95
N ALA A 400 6.12 3.12 9.38
CA ALA A 400 6.50 1.80 9.90
C ALA A 400 8.02 1.55 9.91
N ILE A 401 8.74 1.99 8.87
CA ILE A 401 10.21 1.99 8.79
C ILE A 401 10.79 2.82 9.92
N TYR A 402 10.27 4.04 10.12
CA TYR A 402 10.77 4.92 11.16
C TYR A 402 10.54 4.34 12.57
N VAL A 403 9.35 3.77 12.84
CA VAL A 403 9.10 3.05 14.11
C VAL A 403 10.07 1.89 14.31
N SER A 404 10.37 1.14 13.26
CA SER A 404 11.30 0.01 13.30
C SER A 404 12.74 0.44 13.57
N PHE A 405 13.15 1.59 13.03
CA PHE A 405 14.45 2.21 13.31
C PHE A 405 14.58 2.62 14.78
N LEU A 406 13.58 3.31 15.33
CA LEU A 406 13.55 3.73 16.73
C LEU A 406 13.59 2.55 17.70
N ASN A 407 12.86 1.47 17.39
CA ASN A 407 12.87 0.26 18.20
C ASN A 407 14.25 -0.41 18.27
N LYS A 408 15.10 -0.30 17.22
CA LYS A 408 16.46 -0.86 17.26
C LYS A 408 17.36 -0.06 18.21
N ARG A 409 17.27 1.28 18.20
CA ARG A 409 18.06 2.14 19.09
C ARG A 409 17.77 1.90 20.57
N ARG A 410 16.48 1.85 20.92
CA ARG A 410 16.05 1.61 22.31
C ARG A 410 16.49 0.24 22.89
N ILE A 411 16.84 -0.72 22.04
CA ILE A 411 17.37 -2.03 22.49
C ILE A 411 18.89 -1.97 22.71
N MET A 412 19.57 -1.01 22.08
CA MET A 412 21.03 -0.81 22.22
C MET A 412 21.39 0.15 23.37
N GLU A 413 20.46 1.02 23.76
CA GLU A 413 20.45 1.80 25.01
C GLU A 413 19.93 0.96 26.18
#